data_AF-A0A285CNV2-F1
#
_entry.id   AF-A0A285CNV2-F1
#
_cell.length_a   1.000
_cell.length_b   1.000
_cell.length_c   1.000
_cell.angle_alpha   90.00
_cell.angle_beta   90.00
_cell.angle_gamma   90.00
#
_symmetry.space_group_name_H-M   'P 1'
#
loop_
_entity.id
_entity.type
_entity.pdbx_description
1 polymer ?
#
loop_
_entity_poly.entity_id
_entity_poly.type
_entity_poly.pdbx_seq_one_letter_code
_entity_poly.pdbx_strand_id
1 'polypeptide(L)'
;MAPHVDPNLDDFRDRLSRIEAAHAKGFGSKAPRALGRPRHAPSPRRGRRVLGPVLVLLVVGVMLKGALLWRIGPDSYDARVATLMQGEVFDRMGGLLMQADPVTRAVAWVCAELLRGV
;
A
#
# COMPACT_ATOMS: atom_id res chain seq x y z
N MET A 1 13.22 0.97 -73.34
CA MET A 1 12.23 1.68 -72.50
C MET A 1 12.85 1.83 -71.12
N ALA A 2 13.51 2.95 -70.86
CA ALA A 2 14.18 3.19 -69.58
C ALA A 2 13.10 3.49 -68.53
N PRO A 3 13.15 2.90 -67.32
CA PRO A 3 12.21 3.23 -66.27
C PRO A 3 12.47 4.67 -65.84
N HIS A 4 11.52 5.57 -66.15
CA HIS A 4 11.53 6.92 -65.63
C HIS A 4 11.18 6.82 -64.14
N VAL A 5 12.21 6.77 -63.30
CA VAL A 5 12.04 6.93 -61.86
C VAL A 5 11.65 8.38 -61.65
N ASP A 6 10.38 8.62 -61.32
CA ASP A 6 9.88 9.96 -61.06
C ASP A 6 10.58 10.52 -59.82
N PRO A 7 11.45 11.56 -59.96
CA PRO A 7 12.21 12.09 -58.83
C PRO A 7 11.30 12.61 -57.71
N ASN A 8 10.08 13.00 -58.07
CA ASN A 8 9.06 13.46 -57.13
C ASN A 8 8.53 12.33 -56.23
N LEU A 9 8.49 11.09 -56.72
CA LEU A 9 8.05 9.93 -55.93
C LEU A 9 9.08 9.56 -54.86
N ASP A 10 10.36 9.70 -55.18
CA ASP A 10 11.45 9.44 -54.23
C ASP A 10 11.50 10.51 -53.14
N ASP A 11 11.37 11.81 -53.47
CA ASP A 11 11.26 12.87 -52.46
C ASP A 11 10.01 12.70 -51.58
N PHE A 12 8.90 12.26 -52.16
CA PHE A 12 7.69 11.93 -51.39
C PHE A 12 7.93 10.78 -50.40
N ARG A 13 8.58 9.70 -50.85
CA ARG A 13 8.91 8.55 -50.00
C ARG A 13 9.88 8.91 -48.87
N ASP A 14 10.86 9.77 -49.14
CA ASP A 14 11.80 10.26 -48.12
C ASP A 14 11.14 11.16 -47.08
N ARG A 15 10.13 11.94 -47.46
CA ARG A 15 9.31 12.70 -46.51
C ARG A 15 8.43 11.79 -45.67
N LEU A 16 7.82 10.78 -46.30
CA LEU A 16 6.96 9.82 -45.61
C LEU A 16 7.74 9.03 -44.54
N SER A 17 8.93 8.53 -44.89
CA SER A 17 9.79 7.77 -43.97
C SER A 17 10.20 8.58 -42.74
N ARG A 18 10.43 9.90 -42.89
CA ARG A 18 10.71 10.82 -41.77
C ARG A 18 9.50 10.99 -40.83
N ILE A 19 8.30 11.09 -41.39
CA ILE A 19 7.06 11.21 -40.62
C ILE A 19 6.78 9.91 -39.85
N GLU A 20 6.91 8.76 -40.51
CA GLU A 20 6.74 7.44 -39.88
C GLU A 20 7.77 7.20 -38.78
N ALA A 21 9.04 7.57 -39.01
CA ALA A 21 10.09 7.47 -38.00
C ALA A 21 9.83 8.37 -36.77
N ALA A 22 9.24 9.56 -36.96
CA ALA A 22 8.83 10.42 -35.87
C ALA A 22 7.63 9.84 -35.10
N HIS A 23 6.67 9.25 -35.81
CA HIS A 23 5.49 8.61 -35.22
C HIS A 23 5.86 7.37 -34.41
N ALA A 24 6.76 6.52 -34.93
CA ALA A 24 7.28 5.33 -34.25
C ALA A 24 8.03 5.66 -32.95
N LYS A 25 8.67 6.83 -32.89
CA LYS A 25 9.36 7.35 -31.69
C LYS A 25 8.41 8.01 -30.68
N GLY A 26 7.10 7.97 -30.92
CA GLY A 26 6.09 8.51 -30.00
C GLY A 26 5.97 10.03 -30.04
N PHE A 27 6.53 10.70 -31.06
CA PHE A 27 6.29 12.13 -31.31
C PHE A 27 4.92 12.33 -31.98
N GLY A 28 3.85 11.89 -31.33
CA GLY A 28 2.50 12.31 -31.68
C GLY A 28 2.41 13.83 -31.53
N SER A 29 1.78 14.49 -32.50
CA SER A 29 1.61 15.94 -32.60
C SER A 29 1.47 16.62 -31.24
N LYS A 30 2.55 17.25 -30.75
CA LYS A 30 2.53 18.15 -29.60
C LYS A 30 1.95 19.49 -30.04
N ALA A 31 0.71 19.49 -30.52
CA ALA A 31 -0.05 20.72 -30.55
C ALA A 31 -0.25 21.14 -29.07
N PRO A 32 0.10 22.37 -28.67
CA PRO A 32 -0.04 22.85 -27.29
C PRO A 32 -1.46 22.73 -26.71
N ARG A 33 -2.44 22.38 -27.55
CA ARG A 33 -3.86 22.23 -27.23
C ARG A 33 -4.47 20.98 -27.87
N ALA A 34 -3.71 19.89 -28.04
CA ALA A 34 -4.29 18.58 -28.29
C ALA A 34 -5.06 18.15 -27.03
N LEU A 35 -6.37 18.46 -27.01
CA LEU A 35 -7.31 17.92 -26.03
C LEU A 35 -7.17 16.39 -26.02
N GLY A 36 -6.89 15.81 -24.86
CA GLY A 36 -7.21 14.40 -24.62
C GLY A 36 -6.12 13.48 -24.07
N ARG A 37 -4.90 13.94 -23.77
CA ARG A 37 -3.97 13.11 -22.98
C ARG A 37 -4.03 13.54 -21.51
N PRO A 38 -4.67 12.77 -20.60
CA PRO A 38 -4.39 12.94 -19.19
C PRO A 38 -2.88 12.72 -19.03
N ARG A 39 -2.17 13.76 -18.60
CA ARG A 39 -0.78 13.64 -18.13
C ARG A 39 -0.80 12.46 -17.18
N HIS A 40 -0.10 11.39 -17.52
CA HIS A 40 0.11 10.31 -16.57
C HIS A 40 1.01 10.92 -15.49
N ALA A 41 0.38 11.46 -14.44
CA ALA A 41 1.10 11.86 -13.25
C ALA A 41 1.88 10.62 -12.78
N PRO A 42 3.16 10.76 -12.40
CA PRO A 42 3.93 9.63 -11.91
C PRO A 42 3.12 8.93 -10.81
N SER A 43 2.87 7.63 -11.00
CA SER A 43 2.07 6.82 -10.08
C SER A 43 2.57 7.03 -8.64
N PRO A 44 1.68 7.37 -7.68
CA PRO A 44 2.12 7.61 -6.32
C PRO A 44 2.81 6.36 -5.80
N ARG A 45 4.08 6.55 -5.39
CA ARG A 45 5.02 5.54 -4.87
C ARG A 45 4.28 4.39 -4.17
N ARG A 46 4.18 3.25 -4.87
CA ARG A 46 3.39 2.06 -4.49
C ARG A 46 3.72 1.53 -3.08
N GLY A 47 4.93 1.80 -2.57
CA GLY A 47 5.39 1.38 -1.25
C GLY A 47 4.68 2.03 -0.05
N ARG A 48 4.10 3.24 -0.20
CA ARG A 48 3.39 3.90 0.93
C ARG A 48 1.94 3.41 1.14
N ARG A 49 1.39 2.65 0.19
CA ARG A 49 -0.03 2.22 0.25
C ARG A 49 -0.30 1.11 1.27
N VAL A 50 0.72 0.36 1.67
CA VAL A 50 0.58 -0.74 2.65
C VAL A 50 0.74 -0.27 4.10
N LEU A 51 1.35 0.91 4.33
CA LEU A 51 1.65 1.38 5.68
C LEU A 51 0.37 1.75 6.47
N GLY A 52 -0.62 2.34 5.79
CA GLY A 52 -1.91 2.70 6.39
C GLY A 52 -2.68 1.48 6.91
N PRO A 53 -2.97 0.47 6.07
CA PRO A 53 -3.64 -0.76 6.48
C PRO A 53 -2.92 -1.50 7.61
N VAL A 54 -1.58 -1.59 7.55
CA VAL A 54 -0.77 -2.23 8.60
C VAL A 54 -0.89 -1.49 9.92
N LEU A 55 -0.84 -0.15 9.90
CA LEU A 55 -1.01 0.67 11.11
C LEU A 55 -2.41 0.46 11.73
N VAL A 56 -3.46 0.45 10.90
CA VAL A 56 -4.83 0.21 11.38
C VAL A 56 -4.95 -1.18 12.01
N LEU A 57 -4.39 -2.21 11.38
CA LEU A 57 -4.40 -3.58 11.92
C LEU A 57 -3.72 -3.66 13.29
N LEU A 58 -2.56 -2.99 13.43
CA LEU A 58 -1.83 -2.92 14.71
C LEU A 58 -2.65 -2.21 15.78
N VAL A 59 -3.26 -1.06 15.47
CA VAL A 59 -4.09 -0.32 16.41
C VAL A 59 -5.28 -1.15 16.88
N VAL A 60 -6.00 -1.78 15.95
CA VAL A 60 -7.15 -2.64 16.28
C VAL A 60 -6.71 -3.83 17.15
N GLY A 61 -5.58 -4.47 16.82
CA GLY A 61 -5.04 -5.58 17.60
C GLY A 61 -4.70 -5.18 19.05
N VAL A 62 -4.07 -4.02 19.23
CA VAL A 62 -3.73 -3.50 20.57
C VAL A 62 -5.00 -3.10 21.34
N MET A 63 -5.98 -2.47 20.69
CA MET A 63 -7.27 -2.14 21.33
C MET A 63 -8.02 -3.39 21.78
N LEU A 64 -8.06 -4.43 20.96
CA LEU A 64 -8.68 -5.70 21.33
C LEU A 64 -7.98 -6.33 22.54
N LYS A 65 -6.64 -6.33 22.54
CA LYS A 65 -5.83 -6.85 23.66
C LYS A 65 -6.08 -6.06 24.96
N GLY A 66 -6.14 -4.74 24.89
CA GLY A 66 -6.45 -3.85 26.02
C GLY A 66 -7.87 -4.05 26.55
N ALA A 67 -8.87 -4.20 25.66
CA ALA A 67 -10.24 -4.51 26.05
C ALA A 67 -10.35 -5.90 26.71
N LEU A 68 -9.57 -6.88 26.25
CA LEU A 68 -9.51 -8.20 26.86
C LEU A 68 -8.94 -8.14 28.28
N LEU A 69 -7.85 -7.38 28.46
CA LEU A 69 -7.24 -7.14 29.77
C LEU A 69 -8.21 -6.43 30.72
N TRP A 70 -8.94 -5.43 30.23
CA TRP A 70 -9.95 -4.73 31.01
C TRP A 70 -11.13 -5.63 31.42
N ARG A 71 -11.62 -6.47 30.51
CA ARG A 71 -12.78 -7.34 30.76
C ARG A 71 -12.46 -8.52 31.67
N ILE A 72 -11.27 -9.10 31.54
CA ILE A 72 -10.87 -10.30 32.29
C ILE A 72 -10.18 -9.92 33.61
N GLY A 73 -9.58 -8.73 33.68
CA GLY A 73 -8.75 -8.31 34.80
C GLY A 73 -7.31 -8.83 34.70
N PRO A 74 -6.35 -8.14 35.35
CA PRO A 74 -4.93 -8.41 35.19
C PRO A 74 -4.52 -9.83 35.64
N ASP A 75 -5.00 -10.31 36.79
CA ASP A 75 -4.56 -11.60 37.35
C ASP A 75 -4.99 -12.79 36.49
N SER A 76 -6.22 -12.73 35.97
CA SER A 76 -6.77 -13.77 35.09
C SER A 76 -6.18 -13.72 33.68
N TYR A 77 -5.68 -12.56 33.25
CA TYR A 77 -4.97 -12.40 31.98
C TYR A 77 -3.57 -13.02 32.07
N ASP A 78 -2.82 -12.72 33.12
CA ASP A 78 -1.47 -13.24 33.31
C ASP A 78 -1.46 -14.77 33.48
N ALA A 79 -2.48 -15.34 34.14
CA ALA A 79 -2.65 -16.79 34.22
C ALA A 79 -2.84 -17.45 32.83
N ARG A 80 -3.60 -16.80 31.92
CA ARG A 80 -3.82 -17.30 30.55
C ARG A 80 -2.56 -17.19 29.69
N VAL A 81 -1.80 -16.11 29.85
CA VAL A 81 -0.50 -15.95 29.21
C VAL A 81 0.50 -17.00 29.72
N ALA A 82 0.51 -17.28 31.02
CA ALA A 82 1.34 -18.32 31.61
C ALA A 82 1.00 -19.71 31.05
N THR A 83 -0.29 -20.03 30.85
CA THR A 83 -0.70 -21.29 30.20
C THR A 83 -0.28 -21.36 28.73
N LEU A 84 -0.33 -20.25 27.98
CA LEU A 84 0.15 -20.19 26.60
C LEU A 84 1.67 -20.42 26.52
N MET A 85 2.43 -19.93 27.50
CA MET A 85 3.88 -20.13 27.58
C MET A 85 4.29 -21.58 27.84
N GLN A 86 3.40 -22.38 28.43
CA GLN A 86 3.64 -23.80 28.70
C GLN A 86 3.21 -24.72 27.55
N GLY A 87 2.53 -24.18 26.52
CA GLY A 87 1.99 -24.92 25.40
C GLY A 87 2.98 -25.25 24.29
N GLU A 88 2.43 -25.66 23.14
CA GLU A 88 3.20 -26.02 21.94
C GLU A 88 3.90 -24.80 21.31
N VAL A 89 4.64 -24.99 20.22
CA VAL A 89 5.45 -23.92 19.61
C VAL A 89 4.59 -22.71 19.18
N PHE A 90 3.39 -22.97 18.64
CA PHE A 90 2.46 -21.90 18.25
C PHE A 90 1.84 -21.18 19.45
N ASP A 91 1.51 -21.91 20.52
CA ASP A 91 0.98 -21.32 21.76
C ASP A 91 2.02 -20.44 22.45
N ARG A 92 3.29 -20.86 22.44
CA ARG A 92 4.40 -20.06 22.95
C ARG A 92 4.60 -18.77 22.15
N MET A 93 4.46 -18.81 20.82
CA MET A 93 4.49 -17.58 20.03
C MET A 93 3.31 -16.65 20.38
N GLY A 94 2.12 -17.22 20.58
CA GLY A 94 0.94 -16.48 21.03
C GLY A 94 1.12 -15.85 22.40
N GLY A 95 1.70 -16.56 23.36
CA GLY A 95 1.95 -16.04 24.71
C GLY A 95 3.01 -14.94 24.76
N LEU A 96 4.05 -15.02 23.93
CA LEU A 96 5.04 -13.95 23.75
C LEU A 96 4.40 -12.70 23.16
N LEU A 97 3.55 -12.86 22.15
CA LEU A 97 2.78 -11.76 21.57
C LEU A 97 1.77 -11.16 22.57
N MET A 98 1.26 -11.98 23.48
CA MET A 98 0.26 -11.59 24.48
C MET A 98 0.85 -11.05 25.78
N GLN A 99 2.17 -11.08 25.98
CA GLN A 99 2.79 -10.48 27.17
C GLN A 99 2.36 -9.00 27.31
N ALA A 100 2.01 -8.59 28.53
CA ALA A 100 1.42 -7.28 28.78
C ALA A 100 2.47 -6.15 28.62
N ASP A 101 2.63 -5.67 27.38
CA ASP A 101 3.51 -4.54 27.06
C ASP A 101 3.00 -3.24 27.69
N PRO A 102 3.88 -2.27 27.98
CA PRO A 102 3.51 -0.94 28.49
C PRO A 102 2.41 -0.26 27.66
N VAL A 103 2.45 -0.45 26.33
CA VAL A 103 1.44 0.05 25.38
C VAL A 103 0.07 -0.60 25.62
N THR A 104 0.03 -1.91 25.88
CA THR A 104 -1.23 -2.63 26.14
C THR A 104 -1.88 -2.15 27.45
N ARG A 105 -1.07 -1.89 28.48
CA ARG A 105 -1.55 -1.32 29.75
C ARG A 105 -2.08 0.10 29.58
N ALA A 106 -1.40 0.94 28.80
CA ALA A 106 -1.88 2.30 28.48
C ALA A 106 -3.21 2.28 27.73
N VAL A 107 -3.38 1.37 26.76
CA VAL A 107 -4.65 1.21 26.03
C VAL A 107 -5.77 0.69 26.92
N ALA A 108 -5.49 -0.27 27.81
CA ALA A 108 -6.48 -0.74 28.78
C ALA A 108 -6.96 0.38 29.72
N TRP A 109 -6.06 1.28 30.14
CA TRP A 109 -6.42 2.47 30.92
C TRP A 109 -7.32 3.43 30.12
N VAL A 110 -6.98 3.72 28.86
CA VAL A 110 -7.83 4.55 27.98
C VAL A 110 -9.22 3.93 27.76
N CYS A 111 -9.29 2.62 27.53
CA CYS A 111 -10.57 1.92 27.40
C CYS A 111 -11.40 2.01 28.68
N ALA A 112 -10.77 1.86 29.85
CA ALA A 112 -11.44 1.98 31.14
C ALA A 112 -12.00 3.39 31.37
N GLU A 113 -11.27 4.43 30.95
CA GLU A 113 -11.69 5.82 31.07
C GLU A 113 -12.86 6.15 30.14
N LEU A 114 -12.76 5.75 28.87
CA LEU A 114 -13.83 5.98 27.87
C LEU A 114 -15.14 5.28 28.24
N LEU A 115 -15.07 4.07 28.81
CA LEU A 115 -16.26 3.30 29.22
C LEU A 115 -16.80 3.72 30.60
N ARG A 116 -16.03 4.42 31.44
CA ARG A 116 -16.53 4.99 32.71
C ARG A 116 -17.37 6.25 32.50
N GLY A 117 -17.23 6.90 31.34
CA GLY A 117 -17.97 8.11 30.97
C GLY A 117 -19.30 7.87 30.23
N VAL A 118 -19.68 6.61 29.98
CA VAL A 118 -20.95 6.19 29.36
C VAL A 118 -21.82 5.53 30.42
#